data_AF-A0AAI8Z5K6-F1
#
_entry.id   AF-A0AAI8Z5K6-F1
#
_cell.length_a   1.000
_cell.length_b   1.000
_cell.length_c   1.000
_cell.angle_alpha   90.00
_cell.angle_beta   90.00
_cell.angle_gamma   90.00
#
_symmetry.space_group_name_H-M   'P 1'
#
loop_
_entity.id
_entity.type
_entity.pdbx_description
1 polymer ?
#
loop_
_entity_poly.entity_id
_entity_poly.type
_entity_poly.pdbx_seq_one_letter_code
_entity_poly.pdbx_strand_id
1 'polypeptide(L)'
;MSANKSTAFDPNSVPKPSNYELEKPYGGTKGFMESYGLKVWELDDHEERKAILDGLREHEWQSRVEAARERHEGQLRGAGRK
;
A
#
# COMPACT_ATOMS: atom_id res chain seq x y z
N MET A 1 -17.07 1.34 -34.29
CA MET A 1 -15.76 1.49 -33.61
C MET A 1 -15.89 0.86 -32.23
N SER A 2 -15.45 -0.39 -32.06
CA SER A 2 -15.58 -1.11 -30.78
C SER A 2 -14.56 -0.58 -29.78
N ALA A 3 -15.05 -0.20 -28.61
CA ALA A 3 -14.27 0.37 -27.51
C ALA A 3 -13.10 -0.54 -27.13
N ASN A 4 -11.90 0.04 -27.13
CA ASN A 4 -10.67 -0.57 -26.67
C ASN A 4 -10.78 -0.81 -25.16
N LYS A 5 -11.38 -1.93 -24.73
CA LYS A 5 -11.33 -2.36 -23.34
C LYS A 5 -9.90 -2.81 -23.09
N SER A 6 -9.06 -1.90 -22.61
CA SER A 6 -7.69 -2.21 -22.21
C SER A 6 -7.72 -3.41 -21.25
N THR A 7 -7.28 -4.57 -21.72
CA THR A 7 -7.07 -5.79 -20.95
C THR A 7 -5.79 -5.71 -20.11
N ALA A 8 -5.28 -4.50 -19.88
CA ALA A 8 -4.04 -4.26 -19.17
C ALA A 8 -4.37 -3.79 -17.76
N PHE A 9 -3.73 -4.42 -16.77
CA PHE A 9 -3.80 -4.00 -15.38
C PHE A 9 -3.14 -2.63 -15.20
N ASP A 10 -3.85 -1.67 -14.60
CA ASP A 10 -3.31 -0.35 -14.24
C ASP A 10 -2.90 -0.31 -12.75
N PRO A 11 -1.60 -0.26 -12.43
CA PRO A 11 -1.12 -0.18 -11.06
C PRO A 11 -1.59 1.09 -10.31
N ASN A 12 -1.88 2.17 -11.03
CA ASN A 12 -2.31 3.44 -10.42
C ASN A 12 -3.74 3.39 -9.86
N SER A 13 -4.52 2.39 -10.28
CA SER A 13 -5.84 2.13 -9.71
C SER A 13 -5.80 1.62 -8.26
N VAL A 14 -4.63 1.16 -7.80
CA VAL A 14 -4.44 0.62 -6.44
C VAL A 14 -4.08 1.74 -5.47
N PRO A 15 -4.92 2.02 -4.45
CA PRO A 15 -4.66 3.09 -3.50
C PRO A 15 -3.48 2.75 -2.57
N LYS A 16 -2.55 3.71 -2.44
CA LYS A 16 -1.49 3.66 -1.43
C LYS A 16 -2.10 3.72 -0.02
N PRO A 17 -1.57 2.97 0.95
CA PRO A 17 -2.06 3.04 2.33
C PRO A 17 -1.77 4.41 2.95
N SER A 18 -2.70 4.87 3.76
CA SER A 18 -2.53 6.06 4.59
C SER A 18 -1.62 5.78 5.80
N ASN A 19 -1.03 6.82 6.39
CA ASN A 19 -0.24 6.68 7.63
C ASN A 19 -1.07 6.03 8.74
N TYR A 20 -2.34 6.44 8.87
CA TYR A 20 -3.24 5.86 9.85
C TYR A 20 -3.40 4.34 9.69
N GLU A 21 -3.56 3.85 8.46
CA GLU A 21 -3.63 2.40 8.20
C GLU A 21 -2.35 1.67 8.63
N LEU A 22 -1.18 2.27 8.37
CA LEU A 22 0.12 1.68 8.70
C LEU A 22 0.41 1.72 10.21
N GLU A 23 -0.07 2.74 10.92
CA GLU A 23 0.17 2.93 12.35
C GLU A 23 -0.89 2.23 13.22
N LYS A 24 -2.08 1.96 12.68
CA LYS A 24 -3.18 1.31 13.41
C LYS A 24 -2.79 0.00 14.12
N PRO A 25 -2.01 -0.93 13.51
CA PRO A 25 -1.59 -2.16 14.17
C PRO A 25 -0.76 -1.94 15.44
N TYR A 26 -0.10 -0.78 15.54
CA TYR A 26 0.75 -0.40 16.66
C TYR A 26 0.00 0.39 17.75
N GLY A 27 -1.32 0.58 17.61
CA GLY A 27 -2.09 1.44 18.51
C GLY A 27 -2.05 2.92 18.12
N GLY A 28 -1.74 3.23 16.86
CA GLY A 28 -1.64 4.59 16.33
C GLY A 28 -0.23 5.17 16.43
N THR A 29 -0.11 6.46 16.15
CA THR A 29 1.20 7.13 15.98
C THR A 29 2.12 6.99 17.19
N LYS A 30 1.60 7.12 18.41
CA LYS A 30 2.41 7.00 19.62
C LYS A 30 3.01 5.59 19.73
N GLY A 31 2.18 4.55 19.64
CA GLY A 31 2.65 3.18 19.76
C GLY A 31 3.54 2.75 18.59
N PHE A 32 3.29 3.30 17.39
CA PHE A 32 4.21 3.15 16.26
C PHE A 32 5.58 3.72 16.59
N MET A 33 5.66 5.00 16.98
CA MET A 33 6.93 5.65 17.33
C MET A 33 7.65 4.89 18.46
N GLU A 34 6.95 4.54 19.54
CA GLU A 34 7.52 3.76 20.65
C GLU A 34 8.05 2.39 20.21
N SER A 35 7.39 1.71 19.26
CA SER A 35 7.84 0.40 18.75
C SER A 35 9.13 0.46 17.94
N TYR A 36 9.43 1.60 17.33
CA TYR A 36 10.69 1.87 16.61
C TYR A 36 11.72 2.60 17.48
N GLY A 37 11.45 2.80 18.77
CA GLY A 37 12.35 3.49 19.69
C GLY A 37 12.34 5.02 19.57
N LEU A 38 11.35 5.57 18.84
CA LEU A 38 11.24 7.00 18.55
C LEU A 38 10.52 7.77 19.66
N LYS A 39 10.96 8.98 19.92
CA LYS A 39 10.36 9.87 20.94
C LYS A 39 9.32 10.80 20.34
N VAL A 40 8.07 10.70 20.80
CA VAL A 40 6.94 11.52 20.28
C VAL A 40 7.07 13.02 20.51
N TRP A 41 7.94 13.45 21.43
CA TRP A 41 8.17 14.86 21.76
C TRP A 41 9.38 15.45 21.05
N GLU A 42 10.21 14.65 20.39
CA GLU A 42 11.38 15.11 19.64
C GLU A 42 11.01 15.31 18.17
N LEU A 43 11.36 16.46 17.60
CA LEU A 43 10.99 16.79 16.21
C LEU A 43 11.72 15.90 15.18
N ASP A 44 12.99 15.58 15.45
CA ASP A 44 13.83 14.73 14.60
C ASP A 44 13.24 13.32 14.46
N ASP A 45 12.78 12.75 15.57
CA ASP A 45 12.06 11.48 15.61
C ASP A 45 10.75 11.50 14.78
N HIS A 46 10.10 12.65 14.61
CA HIS A 46 8.95 12.77 13.70
C HIS A 46 9.36 12.74 12.24
N GLU A 47 10.56 13.21 11.89
CA GLU A 47 11.11 13.09 10.55
C GLU A 47 11.52 11.65 10.26
N GLU A 48 12.16 10.98 11.23
CA GLU A 48 12.48 9.55 11.13
C GLU A 48 11.21 8.70 10.99
N ARG A 49 10.16 8.98 11.78
CA ARG A 49 8.84 8.36 11.61
C ARG A 49 8.33 8.50 10.18
N LYS A 50 8.42 9.69 9.58
CA LYS A 50 7.93 9.92 8.20
C LYS A 50 8.74 9.09 7.19
N ALA A 51 10.05 8.99 7.35
CA ALA A 51 10.91 8.19 6.50
C ALA A 51 10.55 6.69 6.57
N ILE A 52 10.34 6.16 7.79
CA ILE A 52 9.90 4.77 7.98
C ILE A 52 8.53 4.53 7.35
N LEU A 53 7.57 5.43 7.59
CA LEU A 53 6.23 5.32 7.01
C LEU A 53 6.23 5.37 5.49
N ASP A 54 7.14 6.13 4.87
CA ASP A 54 7.24 6.18 3.41
C ASP A 54 7.73 4.84 2.83
N GLY A 55 8.76 4.25 3.45
CA GLY A 55 9.23 2.91 3.07
C GLY A 55 8.17 1.82 3.26
N LEU A 56 7.46 1.84 4.40
CA LEU A 56 6.35 0.90 4.65
C LEU A 56 5.20 1.09 3.66
N ARG A 57 4.88 2.35 3.31
CA ARG A 57 3.82 2.65 2.34
C ARG A 57 4.16 2.07 0.98
N GLU A 58 5.39 2.21 0.53
CA GLU A 58 5.82 1.67 -0.75
C GLU A 58 5.75 0.13 -0.76
N HIS A 59 6.27 -0.51 0.29
CA HIS A 59 6.21 -1.97 0.43
C HIS A 59 4.78 -2.51 0.41
N GLU A 60 3.90 -1.94 1.24
CA GLU A 60 2.49 -2.35 1.31
C GLU A 60 1.76 -2.07 -0.01
N TRP A 61 2.06 -0.95 -0.68
CA TRP A 61 1.47 -0.65 -1.99
C TRP A 61 1.91 -1.66 -3.04
N GLN A 62 3.19 -2.04 -3.10
CA GLN A 62 3.67 -3.06 -4.04
C GLN A 62 2.96 -4.40 -3.82
N SER A 63 2.80 -4.82 -2.56
CA SER A 63 2.04 -6.03 -2.21
C SER A 63 0.58 -5.97 -2.69
N ARG A 64 -0.10 -4.82 -2.48
CA ARG A 64 -1.47 -4.59 -2.99
C ARG A 64 -1.54 -4.64 -4.51
N VAL A 65 -0.55 -4.07 -5.20
CA VAL A 65 -0.45 -4.04 -6.67
C VAL A 65 -0.26 -5.46 -7.21
N GLU A 66 0.61 -6.26 -6.60
CA GLU A 66 0.84 -7.65 -7.00
C GLU A 66 -0.42 -8.49 -6.83
N ALA A 67 -1.10 -8.40 -5.68
CA ALA A 67 -2.35 -9.11 -5.43
C ALA A 67 -3.46 -8.69 -6.40
N ALA A 68 -3.55 -7.41 -6.76
CA ALA A 68 -4.53 -6.92 -7.73
C ALA A 68 -4.20 -7.41 -9.15
N ARG A 69 -2.92 -7.48 -9.51
CA ARG A 69 -2.45 -8.02 -10.79
C ARG A 69 -2.78 -9.50 -10.93
N GLU A 70 -2.52 -10.30 -9.88
CA GLU A 70 -2.83 -11.74 -9.88
C GLU A 70 -4.34 -11.98 -10.07
N ARG A 71 -5.18 -11.22 -9.37
CA ARG A 71 -6.64 -11.29 -9.52
C ARG A 71 -7.10 -10.95 -10.93
N HIS A 72 -6.52 -9.89 -11.51
CA HIS A 72 -6.83 -9.46 -12.87
C HIS A 72 -6.44 -10.55 -13.90
N GLU A 73 -5.26 -11.16 -13.75
CA GLU A 73 -4.83 -12.27 -14.60
C GLU A 73 -5.72 -13.51 -14.45
N GLY A 74 -6.08 -13.88 -13.21
CA GLY A 74 -6.99 -14.99 -12.93
C GLY A 74 -8.36 -14.80 -13.59
N GLN A 75 -8.89 -13.57 -13.57
CA GLN A 75 -10.17 -13.24 -14.20
C GLN A 75 -10.12 -13.37 -15.73
N LEU A 76 -9.00 -12.99 -16.37
CA LEU A 76 -8.80 -13.18 -17.81
C LEU A 76 -8.68 -14.67 -18.18
N ARG A 77 -7.98 -15.48 -17.37
CA ARG A 77 -7.85 -16.93 -17.59
C ARG A 77 -9.17 -17.68 -17.39
N GLY A 78 -10.06 -17.20 -16.52
CA GLY A 78 -11.39 -17.76 -16.31
C GLY A 78 -12.41 -17.41 -17.40
N ALA A 79 -12.29 -16.23 -18.01
CA ALA A 79 -13.22 -15.73 -19.04
C ALA A 79 -13.09 -16.41 -20.41
N GLY A 80 -12.01 -17.17 -20.66
CA GLY A 80 -11.75 -17.90 -21.91
C GLY A 80 -12.40 -19.27 -22.03
N ARG A 81 -13.22 -19.70 -21.07
CA ARG A 81 -13.97 -20.98 -21.13
C ARG A 81 -15.46 -20.72 -21.34
N LYS A 82 -15.89 -20.55 -22.60
CA LYS A 82 -17.27 -20.79 -23.06
C LYS A 82 -17.26 -21.33 -24.48
#